data_AF-A0A7C4ALI6-F1
#
_entry.id   AF-A0A7C4ALI6-F1
#
_cell.length_a   1.000
_cell.length_b   1.000
_cell.length_c   1.000
_cell.angle_alpha   90.00
_cell.angle_beta   90.00
_cell.angle_gamma   90.00
#
_symmetry.space_group_name_H-M   'P 1'
#
loop_
_entity.id
_entity.type
_entity.pdbx_description
1 polymer ?
#
loop_
_entity_poly.entity_id
_entity_poly.type
_entity_poly.pdbx_seq_one_letter_code
_entity_poly.pdbx_strand_id
1 'polypeptide(L)'
;MAAVFKLPIVFVCENNMYASTSPASKMVAGGTIAGRAHAYGIPGVITDGSNVLAVAEVVQEAVDRARNGDGPSIVETETYRYKGHFEGDKQKYRSQDEIQNYRLTRDPIDRFERILLEEGILTTAAIKNIWAAAQARVDEAVRFGLESPLPEPEEALDDLFVNP
;
A
#
# COMPACT_ATOMS: atom_id res chain seq x y z
N MET A 1 8.55 -22.07 -4.29
CA MET A 1 9.64 -22.14 -3.30
C MET A 1 9.17 -21.85 -1.88
N ALA A 2 8.63 -20.65 -1.58
CA ALA A 2 8.22 -20.28 -0.22
C ALA A 2 7.26 -21.29 0.45
N ALA A 3 6.27 -21.78 -0.29
CA ALA A 3 5.33 -22.80 0.20
C ALA A 3 6.03 -24.13 0.52
N VAL A 4 6.87 -24.65 -0.40
CA VAL A 4 7.62 -25.92 -0.23
C VAL A 4 8.54 -25.87 0.99
N PHE A 5 9.19 -24.73 1.21
CA PHE A 5 10.13 -24.53 2.32
C PHE A 5 9.47 -24.01 3.60
N LYS A 6 8.14 -23.80 3.60
CA LYS A 6 7.40 -23.19 4.71
C LYS A 6 8.05 -21.92 5.25
N LEU A 7 8.50 -21.04 4.36
CA LEU A 7 9.18 -19.81 4.77
C LEU A 7 8.21 -18.86 5.49
N PRO A 8 8.68 -18.10 6.49
CA PRO A 8 7.88 -17.12 7.22
C PRO A 8 7.69 -15.84 6.38
N ILE A 9 6.88 -15.91 5.32
CA ILE A 9 6.67 -14.82 4.36
C ILE A 9 5.19 -14.49 4.25
N VAL A 10 4.85 -13.21 4.31
CA VAL A 10 3.54 -12.71 3.92
C VAL A 10 3.68 -11.96 2.60
N PHE A 11 3.01 -12.45 1.56
CA PHE A 11 2.93 -11.75 0.28
C PHE A 11 1.74 -10.82 0.31
N VAL A 12 1.98 -9.51 0.30
CA VAL A 12 0.92 -8.50 0.24
C VAL A 12 0.79 -7.99 -1.19
N CYS A 13 -0.42 -7.97 -1.71
CA CYS A 13 -0.76 -7.37 -3.00
C CYS A 13 -1.69 -6.18 -2.79
N GLU A 14 -1.17 -4.98 -3.03
CA GLU A 14 -1.98 -3.75 -3.07
C GLU A 14 -2.67 -3.63 -4.42
N ASN A 15 -3.86 -4.23 -4.53
CA ASN A 15 -4.64 -4.20 -5.76
C ASN A 15 -5.37 -2.86 -5.88
N ASN A 16 -4.72 -1.91 -6.56
CA ASN A 16 -5.24 -0.58 -6.84
C ASN A 16 -6.11 -0.48 -8.13
N MET A 17 -6.54 -1.64 -8.64
CA MET A 17 -7.35 -1.84 -9.85
C MET A 17 -6.64 -1.64 -11.20
N TYR A 18 -5.40 -1.14 -11.24
CA TYR A 18 -4.70 -0.83 -12.51
C TYR A 18 -3.20 -1.15 -12.48
N ALA A 19 -2.73 -1.88 -13.49
CA ALA A 19 -1.31 -1.97 -13.83
C ALA A 19 -0.95 -0.89 -14.85
N SER A 20 -0.43 0.25 -14.37
CA SER A 20 -0.22 1.47 -15.18
C SER A 20 -1.52 1.92 -15.85
N THR A 21 -1.77 1.53 -17.10
CA THR A 21 -2.96 1.85 -17.90
C THR A 21 -3.92 0.66 -18.08
N SER A 22 -3.51 -0.55 -17.69
CA SER A 22 -4.29 -1.78 -17.89
C SER A 22 -5.14 -2.11 -16.66
N PRO A 23 -6.48 -2.21 -16.79
CA PRO A 23 -7.34 -2.54 -15.66
C PRO A 23 -7.15 -4.00 -15.22
N ALA A 24 -7.13 -4.24 -13.91
CA ALA A 24 -6.91 -5.56 -13.32
C ALA A 24 -7.92 -6.60 -13.82
N SER A 25 -9.18 -6.21 -14.04
CA SER A 25 -10.24 -7.06 -14.59
C SER A 25 -9.94 -7.66 -15.96
N LYS A 26 -9.00 -7.07 -16.72
CA LYS A 26 -8.53 -7.59 -18.02
C LYS A 26 -7.20 -8.34 -17.93
N MET A 27 -6.47 -8.19 -16.83
CA MET A 27 -5.11 -8.71 -16.67
C MET A 27 -5.04 -9.89 -15.69
N VAL A 28 -6.01 -10.03 -14.79
CA VAL A 28 -6.06 -11.06 -13.76
C VAL A 28 -7.05 -12.16 -14.16
N ALA A 29 -6.54 -13.17 -14.85
CA ALA A 29 -7.27 -14.42 -15.04
C ALA A 29 -7.52 -15.09 -13.68
N GLY A 30 -8.73 -15.62 -13.47
CA GLY A 30 -9.16 -16.20 -12.18
C GLY A 30 -9.76 -15.19 -11.20
N GLY A 31 -9.88 -13.91 -11.58
CA GLY A 31 -10.62 -12.89 -10.84
C GLY A 31 -9.79 -12.14 -9.80
N THR A 32 -9.05 -12.85 -8.95
CA THR A 32 -8.35 -12.25 -7.80
C THR A 32 -6.91 -12.76 -7.68
N ILE A 33 -6.04 -11.96 -7.07
CA ILE A 33 -4.65 -12.36 -6.76
C ILE A 33 -4.64 -13.35 -5.60
N ALA A 34 -5.48 -13.17 -4.59
CA ALA A 34 -5.66 -14.11 -3.48
C ALA A 34 -6.04 -15.51 -3.99
N GLY A 35 -6.85 -15.61 -5.06
CA GLY A 35 -7.20 -16.90 -5.67
C GLY A 35 -6.00 -17.70 -6.19
N ARG A 36 -4.89 -17.04 -6.54
CA ARG A 36 -3.66 -17.71 -6.98
C ARG A 36 -2.98 -18.50 -5.85
N ALA A 37 -3.26 -18.16 -4.59
CA ALA A 37 -2.72 -18.87 -3.43
C ALA A 37 -3.08 -20.37 -3.46
N HIS A 38 -4.26 -20.71 -3.99
CA HIS A 38 -4.73 -22.08 -4.12
C HIS A 38 -3.76 -22.98 -4.90
N ALA A 39 -3.19 -22.48 -6.01
CA ALA A 39 -2.24 -23.23 -6.83
C ALA A 39 -0.94 -23.57 -6.09
N TYR A 40 -0.63 -22.85 -5.00
CA TYR A 40 0.54 -23.08 -4.17
C TYR A 40 0.22 -23.86 -2.89
N GLY A 41 -1.04 -24.20 -2.63
CA GLY A 41 -1.47 -24.86 -1.41
C GLY A 41 -1.30 -24.00 -0.15
N ILE A 42 -1.42 -22.68 -0.28
CA ILE A 42 -1.28 -21.70 0.83
C ILE A 42 -2.55 -20.85 0.94
N PRO A 43 -2.84 -20.24 2.12
CA PRO A 43 -3.99 -19.36 2.26
C PRO A 43 -3.85 -18.08 1.44
N GLY A 44 -4.96 -17.64 0.85
CA GLY A 44 -5.12 -16.37 0.17
C GLY A 44 -6.35 -15.66 0.70
N VAL A 45 -6.20 -14.42 1.17
CA VAL A 45 -7.28 -13.63 1.76
C VAL A 45 -7.40 -12.29 1.03
N ILE A 46 -8.63 -11.84 0.83
CA ILE A 46 -8.93 -10.50 0.30
C ILE A 46 -9.42 -9.65 1.48
N THR A 47 -8.92 -8.44 1.61
CA THR A 47 -9.37 -7.48 2.61
C THR A 47 -9.63 -6.12 1.98
N ASP A 48 -10.53 -5.35 2.58
CA ASP A 48 -10.83 -3.99 2.17
C ASP A 48 -9.65 -3.08 2.53
N GLY A 49 -8.83 -2.73 1.54
CA GLY A 49 -7.65 -1.87 1.71
C GLY A 49 -7.97 -0.45 2.18
N SER A 50 -9.23 -0.02 2.07
CA SER A 50 -9.72 1.24 2.62
C SER A 50 -10.14 1.14 4.10
N ASN A 51 -10.08 -0.04 4.70
CA ASN A 51 -10.35 -0.27 6.12
C ASN A 51 -9.08 -0.68 6.85
N VAL A 52 -8.40 0.28 7.49
CA VAL A 52 -7.14 0.05 8.19
C VAL A 52 -7.23 -1.03 9.28
N LEU A 53 -8.37 -1.14 9.96
CA LEU A 53 -8.57 -2.15 11.01
C LEU A 53 -8.68 -3.57 10.42
N ALA A 54 -9.41 -3.72 9.31
CA ALA A 54 -9.53 -5.01 8.61
C ALA A 54 -8.20 -5.43 7.97
N VAL A 55 -7.41 -4.48 7.44
CA VAL A 55 -6.05 -4.76 6.96
C VAL A 55 -5.17 -5.22 8.11
N ALA A 56 -5.18 -4.50 9.24
CA ALA A 56 -4.38 -4.84 10.41
C ALA A 56 -4.70 -6.24 10.95
N GLU A 57 -5.99 -6.58 11.07
CA GLU A 57 -6.44 -7.90 11.53
C GLU A 57 -5.96 -9.03 10.60
N VAL A 58 -6.24 -8.92 9.30
CA VAL A 58 -5.89 -9.96 8.31
C VAL A 58 -4.36 -10.12 8.19
N VAL A 59 -3.62 -9.02 8.19
CA VAL A 59 -2.16 -9.08 8.11
C VAL A 59 -1.58 -9.65 9.40
N GLN A 60 -2.14 -9.32 10.56
CA GLN A 60 -1.70 -9.87 11.84
C GLN A 60 -1.87 -11.40 11.87
N GLU A 61 -3.01 -11.92 11.42
CA GLU A 61 -3.23 -13.37 11.31
C GLU A 61 -2.20 -14.04 10.37
N ALA A 62 -1.95 -13.42 9.21
CA ALA A 62 -0.95 -13.94 8.26
C ALA A 62 0.48 -13.91 8.83
N VAL A 63 0.83 -12.87 9.59
CA VAL A 63 2.12 -12.74 10.28
C VAL A 63 2.26 -13.78 11.37
N ASP A 64 1.23 -14.01 12.19
CA ASP A 64 1.25 -15.00 13.26
C ASP A 64 1.41 -16.42 12.70
N ARG A 65 0.68 -16.74 11.63
CA ARG A 65 0.85 -17.98 10.86
C ARG A 65 2.31 -18.15 10.38
N ALA A 66 2.86 -17.13 9.74
CA ALA A 66 4.22 -17.17 9.22
C ALA A 66 5.25 -17.39 10.36
N ARG A 67 5.09 -16.68 11.48
CA ARG A 67 5.98 -16.78 12.66
C ARG A 67 5.88 -18.12 13.38
N ASN A 68 4.70 -18.75 13.38
CA ASN A 68 4.49 -20.07 13.96
C ASN A 68 5.05 -21.22 13.10
N GLY A 69 5.62 -20.92 11.92
CA GLY A 69 6.21 -21.93 11.03
C GLY A 69 5.18 -22.64 10.14
N ASP A 70 3.96 -22.11 10.05
CA ASP A 70 2.89 -22.67 9.22
C ASP A 70 3.01 -22.27 7.73
N GLY A 71 4.11 -21.59 7.37
CA GLY A 71 4.44 -21.19 6.02
C GLY A 71 3.77 -19.90 5.58
N PRO A 72 3.84 -19.57 4.28
CA PRO A 72 3.47 -18.25 3.79
C PRO A 72 1.97 -18.10 3.54
N SER A 73 1.54 -16.85 3.35
CA SER A 73 0.17 -16.45 2.98
C SER A 73 0.20 -15.40 1.87
N ILE A 74 -0.90 -15.28 1.11
CA ILE A 74 -1.16 -14.12 0.25
C ILE A 74 -2.27 -13.28 0.89
N VAL A 75 -2.04 -11.98 1.02
CA VAL A 75 -3.05 -10.99 1.42
C VAL A 75 -3.23 -10.01 0.26
N GLU A 76 -4.41 -9.98 -0.35
CA GLU A 76 -4.79 -9.00 -1.36
C GLU A 76 -5.58 -7.87 -0.68
N THR A 77 -5.05 -6.66 -0.71
CA THR A 77 -5.71 -5.46 -0.20
C THR A 77 -6.35 -4.72 -1.37
N GLU A 78 -7.68 -4.71 -1.42
CA GLU A 78 -8.40 -3.98 -2.46
C GLU A 78 -8.39 -2.48 -2.14
N THR A 79 -7.68 -1.71 -2.95
CA THR A 79 -7.49 -0.27 -2.75
C THR A 79 -7.65 0.48 -4.07
N TYR A 80 -7.33 1.78 -4.11
CA TYR A 80 -7.43 2.58 -5.32
C TYR A 80 -6.38 3.68 -5.40
N ARG A 81 -5.73 3.83 -6.56
CA ARG A 81 -4.72 4.88 -6.79
C ARG A 81 -5.39 6.15 -7.31
N TYR A 82 -5.53 7.19 -6.48
CA TYR A 82 -6.22 8.42 -6.88
C TYR A 82 -5.46 9.24 -7.94
N LYS A 83 -4.14 9.31 -7.86
CA LYS A 83 -3.29 10.01 -8.84
C LYS A 83 -2.88 9.10 -10.01
N GLY A 84 -2.30 9.71 -11.05
CA GLY A 84 -1.73 8.98 -12.18
C GLY A 84 -0.64 7.99 -11.77
N HIS A 85 -0.22 7.13 -12.71
CA HIS A 85 0.81 6.13 -12.45
C HIS A 85 2.15 6.74 -12.09
N PHE A 86 2.44 7.91 -12.65
CA PHE A 86 3.60 8.74 -12.39
C PHE A 86 3.19 10.22 -12.52
N GLU A 87 4.08 11.12 -12.09
CA GLU A 87 3.85 12.56 -12.22
C GLU A 87 3.78 12.99 -13.69
N GLY A 88 2.63 13.54 -14.10
CA GLY A 88 2.36 13.91 -15.50
C GLY A 88 1.55 12.88 -16.30
N ASP A 89 1.17 11.74 -15.71
CA ASP A 89 0.23 10.81 -16.35
C ASP A 89 -1.15 11.48 -16.54
N LYS A 90 -1.63 11.45 -17.79
CA LYS A 90 -2.91 12.06 -18.22
C LYS A 90 -4.14 11.22 -17.86
N GLN A 91 -3.96 9.99 -17.37
CA GLN A 91 -5.03 9.14 -16.82
C GLN A 91 -6.17 8.81 -17.80
N LYS A 92 -5.89 8.75 -19.11
CA LYS A 92 -6.90 8.53 -20.16
C LYS A 92 -7.59 7.15 -20.15
N TYR A 93 -7.13 6.24 -19.30
CA TYR A 93 -7.58 4.85 -19.22
C TYR A 93 -8.67 4.60 -18.17
N ARG A 94 -9.09 5.65 -17.45
CA ARG A 94 -10.12 5.60 -16.40
C ARG A 94 -10.87 6.94 -16.33
N SER A 95 -12.09 6.94 -15.81
CA SER A 95 -12.89 8.16 -15.73
C SER A 95 -12.57 8.98 -14.48
N GLN A 96 -12.79 10.30 -14.54
CA GLN A 96 -12.70 11.14 -13.35
C GLN A 96 -13.79 10.80 -12.33
N ASP A 97 -14.98 10.40 -12.80
CA ASP A 97 -16.08 9.96 -11.94
C ASP A 97 -15.73 8.71 -11.14
N GLU A 98 -15.04 7.73 -11.73
CA GLU A 98 -14.55 6.54 -11.03
C GLU A 98 -13.59 6.94 -9.90
N ILE A 99 -12.59 7.79 -10.21
CA ILE A 99 -11.61 8.27 -9.22
C ILE A 99 -12.31 9.01 -8.09
N GLN A 100 -13.23 9.93 -8.43
CA GLN A 100 -13.95 10.74 -7.46
C GLN A 100 -14.86 9.88 -6.59
N ASN A 101 -15.54 8.88 -7.16
CA ASN A 101 -16.37 7.95 -6.42
C ASN A 101 -15.55 7.17 -5.38
N TYR A 102 -14.41 6.60 -5.78
CA TYR A 102 -13.51 5.91 -4.85
C TYR A 102 -13.00 6.84 -3.75
N ARG A 103 -12.65 8.09 -4.08
CA ARG A 103 -12.17 9.05 -3.08
C ARG A 103 -13.26 9.44 -2.08
N LEU A 104 -14.49 9.72 -2.55
CA LEU A 104 -15.58 10.14 -1.66
C LEU A 104 -16.11 9.02 -0.77
N THR A 105 -16.06 7.77 -1.25
CA THR A 105 -16.72 6.64 -0.57
C THR A 105 -15.74 5.73 0.16
N ARG A 106 -14.46 5.74 -0.21
CA ARG A 106 -13.45 4.78 0.25
C ARG A 106 -12.10 5.40 0.59
N ASP A 107 -12.03 6.69 0.93
CA ASP A 107 -10.80 7.27 1.48
C ASP A 107 -10.51 6.65 2.86
N PRO A 108 -9.38 5.93 3.04
CA PRO A 108 -9.05 5.29 4.31
C PRO A 108 -8.79 6.29 5.44
N ILE A 109 -8.31 7.50 5.13
CA ILE A 109 -8.02 8.52 6.13
C ILE A 109 -9.33 9.08 6.66
N ASP A 110 -10.22 9.53 5.78
CA ASP A 110 -11.53 10.07 6.18
C ASP A 110 -12.35 9.04 6.95
N ARG A 111 -12.32 7.77 6.48
CA ARG A 111 -13.03 6.67 7.15
C ARG A 111 -12.51 6.44 8.57
N PHE A 112 -11.19 6.36 8.74
CA PHE A 112 -10.62 6.06 10.04
C PHE A 112 -10.70 7.27 10.99
N GLU A 113 -10.54 8.49 10.48
CA GLU A 113 -10.76 9.72 11.24
C GLU A 113 -12.18 9.75 11.85
N ARG A 114 -13.20 9.44 11.04
CA ARG A 114 -14.59 9.35 11.52
C ARG A 114 -14.75 8.31 12.63
N ILE A 115 -14.18 7.11 12.47
CA ILE A 115 -14.24 6.07 13.50
C ILE A 115 -13.63 6.59 14.82
N LEU A 116 -12.45 7.22 14.76
CA LEU A 116 -11.77 7.74 15.95
C LEU A 116 -12.51 8.90 16.62
N LEU A 117 -13.23 9.72 15.85
CA LEU A 117 -14.12 10.77 16.38
C LEU A 117 -15.35 10.18 17.05
N GLU A 118 -16.01 9.21 16.41
CA GLU A 118 -17.21 8.55 16.93
C GLU A 118 -16.93 7.79 18.23
N GLU A 119 -15.76 7.15 18.34
CA GLU A 119 -15.29 6.47 19.56
C GLU A 119 -14.73 7.44 20.62
N GLY A 120 -14.68 8.75 20.33
CA GLY A 120 -14.15 9.75 21.26
C GLY A 120 -12.64 9.65 21.54
N ILE A 121 -11.92 8.88 20.73
CA ILE A 121 -10.46 8.70 20.82
C ILE A 121 -9.73 9.95 20.35
N LEU A 122 -10.24 10.59 19.29
CA LEU A 122 -9.74 11.87 18.79
C LEU A 122 -10.78 12.98 18.94
N THR A 123 -10.27 14.21 18.99
CA THR A 123 -11.07 15.43 18.84
C THR A 123 -10.71 16.11 17.53
N THR A 124 -11.59 16.97 17.00
CA THR A 124 -11.30 17.78 15.81
C THR A 124 -10.04 18.65 15.98
N ALA A 125 -9.77 19.13 17.20
CA ALA A 125 -8.54 19.86 17.52
C ALA A 125 -7.30 18.96 17.41
N ALA A 126 -7.37 17.72 17.92
CA ALA A 126 -6.28 16.76 17.80
C ALA A 126 -5.99 16.40 16.33
N ILE A 127 -7.02 16.16 15.53
CA ILE A 127 -6.90 15.90 14.08
C ILE A 127 -6.18 17.05 13.38
N LYS A 128 -6.60 18.29 13.62
CA LYS A 128 -5.94 19.47 13.04
C LYS A 128 -4.46 19.53 13.39
N ASN A 129 -4.11 19.21 14.64
CA ASN A 129 -2.71 19.18 15.08
C ASN A 129 -1.91 18.07 14.40
N ILE A 130 -2.50 16.88 14.19
CA ILE A 130 -1.86 15.78 13.46
C ILE A 130 -1.55 16.19 12.03
N TRP A 131 -2.52 16.79 11.32
CA TRP A 131 -2.32 17.27 9.96
C TRP A 131 -1.24 18.36 9.87
N ALA A 132 -1.26 19.33 10.79
CA ALA A 132 -0.23 20.38 10.85
C ALA A 132 1.16 19.80 11.11
N ALA A 133 1.28 18.83 12.02
CA ALA A 133 2.54 18.15 12.32
C ALA A 133 3.03 17.30 11.13
N ALA A 134 2.13 16.61 10.43
CA ALA A 134 2.48 15.85 9.22
C ALA A 134 2.99 16.79 8.11
N GLN A 135 2.34 17.92 7.89
CA GLN A 135 2.78 18.92 6.91
C GLN A 135 4.16 19.48 7.25
N ALA A 136 4.38 19.87 8.51
CA ALA A 136 5.68 20.40 8.94
C ALA A 136 6.83 19.39 8.73
N ARG A 137 6.59 18.10 8.97
CA ARG A 137 7.58 17.03 8.73
C ARG A 137 7.88 16.86 7.23
N VAL A 138 6.87 16.98 6.37
CA VAL A 138 7.08 16.92 4.91
C VAL A 138 7.86 18.13 4.43
N ASP A 139 7.51 19.34 4.89
CA ASP A 139 8.20 20.57 4.52
C ASP A 139 9.68 20.54 4.94
N GLU A 140 9.96 20.04 6.15
CA GLU A 140 11.32 19.84 6.63
C GLU A 140 12.10 18.84 5.77
N ALA A 141 11.49 17.69 5.42
CA ALA A 141 12.13 16.69 4.57
C ALA A 141 12.41 17.22 3.15
N VAL A 142 11.49 17.99 2.57
CA VAL A 142 11.68 18.65 1.27
C VAL A 142 12.80 19.66 1.33
N ARG A 143 12.83 20.52 2.36
CA ARG A 143 13.92 21.48 2.57
C ARG A 143 15.26 20.77 2.69
N PHE A 144 15.34 19.73 3.52
CA PHE A 144 16.56 18.92 3.67
C PHE A 144 17.02 18.35 2.32
N GLY A 145 16.13 17.78 1.52
CA GLY A 145 16.48 17.22 0.21
C GLY A 145 16.95 18.28 -0.80
N LEU A 146 16.37 19.49 -0.77
CA LEU A 146 16.75 20.60 -1.65
C LEU A 146 18.05 21.30 -1.23
N GLU A 147 18.33 21.36 0.07
CA GLU A 147 19.53 21.99 0.64
C GLU A 147 20.73 21.04 0.71
N SER A 148 20.50 19.73 0.56
CA SER A 148 21.57 18.73 0.53
C SER A 148 22.46 18.94 -0.71
N PRO A 149 23.79 18.78 -0.57
CA PRO A 149 24.69 18.83 -1.71
C PRO A 149 24.32 17.72 -2.72
N LEU A 150 24.57 18.00 -4.00
CA LEU A 150 24.56 16.94 -4.99
C LEU A 150 25.72 15.97 -4.72
N PRO A 151 25.57 14.67 -5.03
CA PRO A 151 26.68 13.74 -4.93
C PRO A 151 27.80 14.12 -5.91
N GLU A 152 29.04 13.86 -5.53
CA GLU A 152 30.17 14.02 -6.44
C GLU A 152 30.07 12.99 -7.58
N PRO A 153 30.50 13.31 -8.81
CA PRO A 153 30.38 12.41 -9.96
C PRO A 153 31.01 11.02 -9.74
N GLU A 154 32.07 10.93 -8.93
CA GLU A 154 32.77 9.69 -8.62
C GLU A 154 31.93 8.73 -7.77
N GLU A 155 31.01 9.24 -6.94
CA GLU A 155 30.09 8.43 -6.12
C GLU A 155 29.16 7.57 -6.98
N ALA A 156 29.02 7.88 -8.28
CA ALA A 156 28.28 7.04 -9.23
C ALA A 156 28.92 5.65 -9.45
N LEU A 157 30.17 5.44 -9.03
CA LEU A 157 30.88 4.17 -9.12
C LEU A 157 30.83 3.36 -7.82
N ASP A 158 30.42 3.99 -6.73
CA ASP A 158 30.27 3.32 -5.44
C ASP A 158 29.17 2.24 -5.52
N ASP A 159 29.27 1.23 -4.66
CA ASP A 159 28.34 0.09 -4.55
C ASP A 159 28.16 -0.78 -5.82
N LEU A 160 28.91 -0.53 -6.90
CA LEU A 160 28.93 -1.42 -8.08
C LEU A 160 29.53 -2.79 -7.74
N PHE A 161 30.58 -2.79 -6.94
CA PHE A 161 31.25 -3.99 -6.42
C PHE A 161 31.59 -3.81 -4.94
N VAL A 162 31.70 -4.92 -4.21
CA VAL A 162 32.02 -4.88 -2.76
C VAL A 162 33.41 -4.30 -2.48
N ASN A 163 34.31 -4.40 -3.46
CA ASN A 163 35.61 -3.73 -3.47
C ASN A 163 35.73 -2.97 -4.80
N PRO A 164 36.28 -1.75 -4.79
CA PRO A 164 36.48 -0.94 -5.98
C PRO A 164 37.42 -1.58 -7.01
#